data_AF-A0AAJ6Z9U1-F1
#
_entry.id   AF-A0AAJ6Z9U1-F1
#
_cell.length_a   1.000
_cell.length_b   1.000
_cell.length_c   1.000
_cell.angle_alpha   90.00
_cell.angle_beta   90.00
_cell.angle_gamma   90.00
#
_symmetry.space_group_name_H-M   'P 1'
#
loop_
_entity.id
_entity.type
_entity.pdbx_description
1 polymer ?
#
loop_
_entity_poly.entity_id
_entity_poly.type
_entity_poly.pdbx_seq_one_letter_code
_entity_poly.pdbx_strand_id
1 'polypeptide(L)'
;MESKLLYLAPLVLFAFLQPQVEAQRYYNYYSPRNYVGRNLYEHGRSISDELVRCGPHTCGVGAHCTHGSVRPVCACLPGHSGDPLSQCIKIECVSNEECRGHQSCVNQHCVNPCEGACGVNANCDVRQHVPVCSCPAGYTGNPFTACRVADPEEACHPSPCGVNTKCHVANNQAVCTCLPGYRGSPLSGCRHECESDSDCGVQQSCRDFKCSSPCSDCGVNADCETVAAHRAVCKCPRGYFGDPYRICTAECESDSQCPSYKPACVYNACVNPCTNACGVNADCNLRGLTPVCSCPRNMTGDPFTFCRPFEARDLCEPNPCGTNAKCTPGHDRTGAERPVCTCPTGYIGNALVSCERGECELDSQCADHLACVGYQCVDPCLGNTQCGSGAVCVGRRHIAVCTCPNGHRGDALVNCYESNSVVASTRYYRYKRNGNFTEPEAPTVTATEVVVEASPKPSADKLETKKGETEKKE
;
A
#
# COMPACT_ATOMS: atom_id res chain seq x y z
N MET A 1 -27.36 29.16 35.76
CA MET A 1 -27.73 30.59 35.77
C MET A 1 -27.83 31.01 34.31
N GLU A 2 -28.88 31.55 33.71
CA GLU A 2 -30.24 32.00 34.01
C GLU A 2 -30.86 32.18 32.59
N SER A 3 -32.03 31.68 32.21
CA SER A 3 -33.39 32.18 32.52
C SER A 3 -33.55 33.70 32.52
N LYS A 4 -34.11 34.28 31.45
CA LYS A 4 -35.23 35.27 31.40
C LYS A 4 -35.13 36.13 30.13
N LEU A 5 -36.15 36.23 29.27
CA LEU A 5 -37.45 36.94 29.40
C LEU A 5 -37.34 38.46 29.59
N LEU A 6 -37.81 39.23 28.58
CA LEU A 6 -38.81 40.33 28.60
C LEU A 6 -38.56 41.26 27.38
N TYR A 7 -39.44 41.27 26.38
CA TYR A 7 -40.64 42.12 26.21
C TYR A 7 -40.32 43.59 25.88
N LEU A 8 -40.72 44.05 24.68
CA LEU A 8 -41.70 45.14 24.46
C LEU A 8 -42.00 45.30 22.95
N ALA A 9 -43.30 45.31 22.63
CA ALA A 9 -43.95 45.56 21.32
C ALA A 9 -44.30 47.08 21.19
N PRO A 10 -45.15 47.60 20.25
CA PRO A 10 -45.88 46.99 19.12
C PRO A 10 -45.97 47.89 17.83
N LEU A 11 -46.88 47.51 16.90
CA LEU A 11 -47.61 48.30 15.85
C LEU A 11 -46.94 48.41 14.45
N VAL A 12 -47.53 48.11 13.27
CA VAL A 12 -48.87 47.65 12.80
C VAL A 12 -48.73 47.14 11.33
N LEU A 13 -49.75 46.40 10.83
CA LEU A 13 -50.23 46.26 9.43
C LEU A 13 -49.41 45.34 8.50
N PHE A 14 -49.93 44.31 7.80
CA PHE A 14 -51.26 44.04 7.26
C PHE A 14 -51.58 42.53 7.32
N ALA A 15 -52.81 42.21 7.73
CA ALA A 15 -53.44 40.91 7.61
C ALA A 15 -54.19 40.82 6.27
N PHE A 16 -54.24 39.65 5.65
CA PHE A 16 -55.43 39.09 4.98
C PHE A 16 -55.18 37.60 4.68
N LEU A 17 -55.72 36.75 5.54
CA LEU A 17 -55.90 35.32 5.34
C LEU A 17 -57.37 35.02 5.61
N GLN A 18 -57.88 34.05 4.85
CA GLN A 18 -59.20 33.38 4.93
C GLN A 18 -60.36 34.11 4.23
N PRO A 19 -61.43 33.41 3.76
CA PRO A 19 -61.83 32.04 4.12
C PRO A 19 -62.35 31.12 2.99
N GLN A 20 -62.46 29.84 3.35
CA GLN A 20 -63.35 28.84 2.74
C GLN A 20 -64.81 29.28 2.94
N VAL A 21 -65.64 29.22 1.90
CA VAL A 21 -67.09 29.43 2.01
C VAL A 21 -67.81 28.22 1.43
N GLU A 22 -68.62 27.63 2.30
CA GLU A 22 -69.51 26.49 2.11
C GLU A 22 -70.66 26.79 1.14
N ALA A 23 -71.16 25.71 0.56
CA ALA A 23 -72.36 25.64 -0.26
C ALA A 23 -73.62 25.99 0.55
N GLN A 24 -74.52 26.79 -0.02
CA GLN A 24 -75.91 26.85 0.42
C GLN A 24 -76.90 27.11 -0.71
N ARG A 25 -77.97 26.30 -0.62
CA ARG A 25 -79.21 26.21 -1.38
C ARG A 25 -79.87 27.57 -1.67
N TYR A 26 -80.35 27.74 -2.90
CA TYR A 26 -81.37 28.73 -3.25
C TYR A 26 -82.74 28.06 -3.33
N TYR A 27 -83.65 28.48 -2.44
CA TYR A 27 -85.10 28.28 -2.56
C TYR A 27 -85.73 29.63 -2.92
N ASN A 28 -86.51 29.65 -3.99
CA ASN A 28 -87.33 30.79 -4.43
C ASN A 28 -88.56 30.95 -3.51
N TYR A 29 -88.82 32.18 -3.06
CA TYR A 29 -90.10 32.58 -2.48
C TYR A 29 -90.67 33.77 -3.27
N TYR A 30 -91.82 33.53 -3.90
CA TYR A 30 -92.69 34.55 -4.46
C TYR A 30 -93.41 35.31 -3.34
N SER A 31 -93.51 36.63 -3.50
CA SER A 31 -94.24 37.56 -2.63
C SER A 31 -95.67 37.78 -3.14
N PRO A 32 -96.71 37.82 -2.28
CA PRO A 32 -98.01 38.39 -2.63
C PRO A 32 -98.25 39.75 -1.95
N ARG A 33 -98.91 40.64 -2.71
CA ARG A 33 -99.26 42.03 -2.37
C ARG A 33 -100.34 42.14 -1.29
N ASN A 34 -100.20 43.19 -0.48
CA ASN A 34 -101.18 43.73 0.46
C ASN A 34 -102.51 44.14 -0.21
N TYR A 35 -103.64 43.88 0.47
CA TYR A 35 -104.90 44.60 0.30
C TYR A 35 -105.38 45.13 1.66
N VAL A 36 -105.73 46.42 1.66
CA VAL A 36 -106.20 47.23 2.79
C VAL A 36 -107.68 46.92 3.07
N GLY A 37 -108.05 46.90 4.35
CA GLY A 37 -109.41 46.58 4.80
C GLY A 37 -110.44 47.69 4.59
N ARG A 38 -111.72 47.29 4.64
CA ARG A 38 -112.85 48.09 5.15
C ARG A 38 -113.92 47.15 5.71
N ASN A 39 -114.30 47.39 6.95
CA ASN A 39 -115.54 46.93 7.57
C ASN A 39 -116.73 47.65 6.93
N LEU A 40 -117.86 46.95 6.74
CA LEU A 40 -119.21 47.52 6.81
C LEU A 40 -120.18 46.39 7.22
N TYR A 41 -121.02 46.73 8.19
CA TYR A 41 -122.10 45.93 8.77
C TYR A 41 -123.24 45.70 7.75
N GLU A 42 -123.90 44.53 7.79
CA GLU A 42 -125.32 44.38 8.19
C GLU A 42 -126.03 43.17 7.58
N HIS A 43 -126.77 42.50 8.48
CA HIS A 43 -128.03 41.77 8.31
C HIS A 43 -128.07 40.46 7.52
N GLY A 44 -128.56 39.44 8.24
CA GLY A 44 -128.61 38.08 7.77
C GLY A 44 -129.76 37.77 6.83
N ARG A 45 -129.60 36.66 6.12
CA ARG A 45 -130.66 35.66 5.88
C ARG A 45 -130.00 34.34 5.49
N SER A 46 -130.36 33.30 6.24
CA SER A 46 -130.23 31.92 5.82
C SER A 46 -131.09 31.71 4.58
N ILE A 47 -130.49 31.26 3.48
CA ILE A 47 -131.17 30.52 2.41
C ILE A 47 -130.27 29.34 2.06
N SER A 48 -130.90 28.18 2.08
CA SER A 48 -130.40 26.81 1.99
C SER A 48 -129.68 26.44 0.70
N ASP A 49 -128.69 25.55 0.86
CA ASP A 49 -128.41 24.36 0.02
C ASP A 49 -128.00 24.57 -1.44
N GLU A 50 -126.70 24.40 -1.73
CA GLU A 50 -126.27 23.59 -2.88
C GLU A 50 -124.83 23.08 -2.71
N LEU A 51 -124.67 21.77 -2.56
CA LEU A 51 -123.39 21.09 -2.61
C LEU A 51 -122.89 21.08 -4.07
N VAL A 52 -122.08 22.07 -4.46
CA VAL A 52 -121.51 22.15 -5.82
C VAL A 52 -120.57 20.96 -6.05
N ARG A 53 -121.07 19.91 -6.73
CA ARG A 53 -120.33 18.74 -7.18
C ARG A 53 -119.71 19.00 -8.56
N CYS A 54 -118.78 18.14 -8.97
CA CYS A 54 -118.19 18.19 -10.30
C CYS A 54 -119.30 18.00 -11.35
N GLY A 55 -119.58 19.05 -12.10
CA GLY A 55 -120.54 19.09 -13.21
C GLY A 55 -119.85 19.38 -14.54
N PRO A 56 -120.60 19.32 -15.65
CA PRO A 56 -120.11 19.76 -16.95
C PRO A 56 -119.79 21.26 -16.84
N HIS A 57 -118.57 21.67 -17.18
CA HIS A 57 -118.03 23.04 -17.10
C HIS A 57 -117.50 23.52 -15.74
N THR A 58 -117.39 22.67 -14.71
CA THR A 58 -116.79 23.09 -13.43
C THR A 58 -115.27 23.32 -13.52
N CYS A 59 -114.59 22.67 -14.47
CA CYS A 59 -113.17 22.85 -14.76
C CYS A 59 -112.95 23.15 -16.25
N GLY A 60 -111.80 23.75 -16.57
CA GLY A 60 -111.39 24.08 -17.93
C GLY A 60 -111.17 22.86 -18.81
N VAL A 61 -111.14 23.06 -20.14
CA VAL A 61 -110.90 21.97 -21.10
C VAL A 61 -109.53 21.33 -20.82
N GLY A 62 -109.50 19.99 -20.71
CA GLY A 62 -108.27 19.25 -20.37
C GLY A 62 -107.96 19.13 -18.87
N ALA A 63 -108.85 19.59 -17.99
CA ALA A 63 -108.75 19.42 -16.54
C ALA A 63 -109.72 18.35 -16.02
N HIS A 64 -109.29 17.58 -15.02
CA HIS A 64 -110.12 16.66 -14.25
C HIS A 64 -110.61 17.32 -12.96
N CYS A 65 -111.89 17.14 -12.67
CA CYS A 65 -112.52 17.65 -11.45
C CYS A 65 -112.56 16.56 -10.38
N THR A 66 -112.05 16.85 -9.18
CA THR A 66 -112.24 16.00 -7.99
C THR A 66 -113.14 16.69 -6.97
N HIS A 67 -113.95 15.91 -6.27
CA HIS A 67 -114.79 16.42 -5.18
C HIS A 67 -113.93 16.74 -3.96
N GLY A 68 -113.69 18.03 -3.69
CA GLY A 68 -113.07 18.49 -2.44
C GLY A 68 -114.09 18.67 -1.32
N SER A 69 -113.62 18.77 -0.08
CA SER A 69 -114.47 18.83 1.13
C SER A 69 -115.33 20.10 1.25
N VAL A 70 -114.99 21.16 0.52
CA VAL A 70 -115.71 22.45 0.57
C VAL A 70 -116.02 22.99 -0.84
N ARG A 71 -115.21 22.68 -1.87
CA ARG A 71 -115.39 23.07 -3.29
C ARG A 71 -114.74 22.06 -4.24
N PRO A 72 -115.19 21.95 -5.50
CA PRO A 72 -114.54 21.12 -6.52
C PRO A 72 -113.11 21.61 -6.80
N VAL A 73 -112.16 20.67 -6.90
CA VAL A 73 -110.75 20.95 -7.19
C VAL A 73 -110.45 20.53 -8.63
N CYS A 74 -110.00 21.49 -9.43
CA CYS A 74 -109.59 21.25 -10.82
C CYS A 74 -108.09 21.02 -10.88
N ALA A 75 -107.66 19.96 -11.56
CA ALA A 75 -106.26 19.70 -11.88
C ALA A 75 -106.13 19.31 -13.35
N CYS A 76 -105.07 19.73 -14.04
CA CYS A 76 -104.82 19.31 -15.41
C CYS A 76 -104.68 17.78 -15.49
N LEU A 77 -105.22 17.19 -16.57
CA LEU A 77 -105.00 15.79 -16.87
C LEU A 77 -103.49 15.51 -17.07
N PRO A 78 -103.01 14.27 -16.83
CA PRO A 78 -101.63 13.91 -17.10
C PRO A 78 -101.18 14.31 -18.53
N GLY A 79 -99.98 14.88 -18.64
CA GLY A 79 -99.45 15.41 -19.90
C GLY A 79 -100.07 16.73 -20.36
N HIS A 80 -100.82 17.41 -19.49
CA HIS A 80 -101.31 18.77 -19.73
C HIS A 80 -100.83 19.73 -18.63
N SER A 81 -100.56 20.98 -19.00
CA SER A 81 -100.17 22.06 -18.08
C SER A 81 -100.95 23.33 -18.43
N GLY A 82 -100.93 24.31 -17.53
CA GLY A 82 -101.70 25.54 -17.65
C GLY A 82 -102.60 25.75 -16.44
N ASP A 83 -103.68 26.51 -16.62
CA ASP A 83 -104.64 26.81 -15.56
C ASP A 83 -105.81 25.82 -15.61
N PRO A 84 -105.99 24.96 -14.58
CA PRO A 84 -107.06 23.97 -14.52
C PRO A 84 -108.48 24.55 -14.54
N LEU A 85 -108.66 25.83 -14.23
CA LEU A 85 -109.98 26.48 -14.22
C LEU A 85 -110.38 27.02 -15.60
N SER A 86 -109.42 27.41 -16.44
CA SER A 86 -109.68 27.98 -17.76
C SER A 86 -109.43 26.97 -18.88
N GLN A 87 -108.18 26.54 -19.06
CA GLN A 87 -107.79 25.56 -20.05
C GLN A 87 -106.42 24.96 -19.72
N CYS A 88 -106.36 23.64 -19.73
CA CYS A 88 -105.09 22.90 -19.73
C CYS A 88 -104.71 22.56 -21.17
N ILE A 89 -103.49 22.91 -21.56
CA ILE A 89 -102.94 22.58 -22.87
C ILE A 89 -102.08 21.32 -22.77
N LYS A 90 -102.12 20.48 -23.80
CA LYS A 90 -101.24 19.31 -23.89
C LYS A 90 -99.80 19.79 -24.00
N ILE A 91 -98.95 19.31 -23.10
CA ILE A 91 -97.52 19.59 -23.09
C ILE A 91 -96.73 18.38 -23.56
N GLU A 92 -95.50 18.61 -23.99
CA GLU A 92 -94.61 17.55 -24.45
C GLU A 92 -93.86 16.90 -23.28
N CYS A 93 -93.47 17.69 -22.29
CA CYS A 93 -92.74 17.21 -21.11
C CYS A 93 -93.00 18.08 -19.87
N VAL A 94 -92.89 17.48 -18.68
CA VAL A 94 -92.81 18.16 -17.38
C VAL A 94 -91.38 18.10 -16.83
N SER A 95 -90.68 17.01 -17.07
CA SER A 95 -89.30 16.79 -16.62
C SER A 95 -88.42 16.22 -17.73
N ASN A 96 -87.12 16.25 -17.53
CA ASN A 96 -86.13 15.81 -18.50
C ASN A 96 -86.29 14.32 -18.86
N GLU A 97 -86.69 13.50 -17.89
CA GLU A 97 -86.87 12.04 -18.04
C GLU A 97 -87.98 11.66 -19.04
N GLU A 98 -88.89 12.59 -19.35
CA GLU A 98 -89.94 12.40 -20.35
C GLU A 98 -89.45 12.66 -21.78
N CYS A 99 -88.30 13.32 -21.92
CA CYS A 99 -87.66 13.57 -23.21
C CYS A 99 -86.69 12.43 -23.60
N ARG A 100 -86.39 12.30 -24.89
CA ARG A 100 -85.33 11.36 -25.34
C ARG A 100 -83.99 11.79 -24.74
N GLY A 101 -83.06 10.85 -24.54
CA GLY A 101 -81.78 11.13 -23.85
C GLY A 101 -80.90 12.25 -24.44
N HIS A 102 -81.19 12.71 -25.66
CA HIS A 102 -80.51 13.84 -26.33
C HIS A 102 -81.32 15.15 -26.33
N GLN A 103 -82.42 15.22 -25.59
CA GLN A 103 -83.32 16.37 -25.49
C GLN A 103 -83.53 16.73 -24.02
N SER A 104 -83.85 17.97 -23.70
CA SER A 104 -84.18 18.41 -22.35
C SER A 104 -85.53 19.11 -22.33
N CYS A 105 -86.21 19.05 -21.19
CA CYS A 105 -87.48 19.71 -21.03
C CYS A 105 -87.28 21.18 -20.71
N VAL A 106 -87.51 22.04 -21.71
CA VAL A 106 -87.39 23.49 -21.56
C VAL A 106 -88.71 24.11 -22.01
N ASN A 107 -89.34 24.90 -21.13
CA ASN A 107 -90.62 25.54 -21.40
C ASN A 107 -91.70 24.56 -21.90
N GLN A 108 -91.78 23.37 -21.28
CA GLN A 108 -92.76 22.31 -21.60
C GLN A 108 -92.58 21.64 -22.98
N HIS A 109 -91.42 21.83 -23.61
CA HIS A 109 -91.02 21.24 -24.88
C HIS A 109 -89.70 20.47 -24.77
N CYS A 110 -89.58 19.37 -25.50
CA CYS A 110 -88.34 18.60 -25.58
C CYS A 110 -87.41 19.18 -26.65
N VAL A 111 -86.50 20.06 -26.24
CA VAL A 111 -85.55 20.73 -27.13
C VAL A 111 -84.17 20.11 -27.05
N ASN A 112 -83.34 20.27 -28.07
CA ASN A 112 -81.95 19.85 -27.99
C ASN A 112 -81.16 20.87 -27.14
N PRO A 113 -80.63 20.48 -25.96
CA PRO A 113 -79.91 21.41 -25.10
C PRO A 113 -78.60 21.94 -25.72
N CYS A 114 -78.09 21.34 -26.79
CA CYS A 114 -76.88 21.80 -27.47
C CYS A 114 -77.09 23.06 -28.32
N GLU A 115 -78.31 23.38 -28.72
CA GLU A 115 -78.59 24.54 -29.56
C GLU A 115 -78.28 25.83 -28.78
N GLY A 116 -77.16 26.48 -29.14
CA GLY A 116 -76.70 27.73 -28.53
C GLY A 116 -75.95 27.59 -27.21
N ALA A 117 -75.67 26.36 -26.74
CA ALA A 117 -75.00 26.14 -25.45
C ALA A 117 -73.46 26.18 -25.52
N CYS A 118 -72.87 25.76 -26.64
CA CYS A 118 -71.41 25.67 -26.81
C CYS A 118 -70.86 26.78 -27.71
N GLY A 119 -69.61 27.14 -27.45
CA GLY A 119 -68.87 28.18 -28.17
C GLY A 119 -68.48 27.78 -29.59
N VAL A 120 -67.89 28.73 -30.32
CA VAL A 120 -67.46 28.51 -31.71
C VAL A 120 -66.39 27.39 -31.78
N ASN A 121 -66.53 26.46 -32.72
CA ASN A 121 -65.67 25.27 -32.89
C ASN A 121 -65.61 24.30 -31.68
N ALA A 122 -66.57 24.36 -30.76
CA ALA A 122 -66.72 23.37 -29.70
C ALA A 122 -67.64 22.23 -30.15
N ASN A 123 -67.34 21.02 -29.70
CA ASN A 123 -68.22 19.87 -29.84
C ASN A 123 -69.22 19.84 -28.68
N CYS A 124 -70.50 19.60 -28.97
CA CYS A 124 -71.54 19.45 -27.96
C CYS A 124 -72.00 17.99 -27.88
N ASP A 125 -71.98 17.42 -26.69
CA ASP A 125 -72.56 16.11 -26.37
C ASP A 125 -73.64 16.29 -25.30
N VAL A 126 -74.76 15.58 -25.43
CA VAL A 126 -75.85 15.65 -24.44
C VAL A 126 -75.64 14.53 -23.42
N ARG A 127 -75.33 14.89 -22.17
CA ARG A 127 -75.19 13.94 -21.07
C ARG A 127 -76.26 14.23 -20.03
N GLN A 128 -77.14 13.26 -19.80
CA GLN A 128 -78.22 13.36 -18.81
C GLN A 128 -79.10 14.60 -19.03
N HIS A 129 -79.50 14.86 -20.29
CA HIS A 129 -80.33 16.02 -20.68
C HIS A 129 -79.65 17.39 -20.46
N VAL A 130 -78.32 17.44 -20.31
CA VAL A 130 -77.52 18.66 -20.14
C VAL A 130 -76.47 18.74 -21.25
N PRO A 131 -76.19 19.93 -21.83
CA PRO A 131 -75.17 20.06 -22.86
C PRO A 131 -73.78 20.05 -22.21
N VAL A 132 -72.88 19.22 -22.74
CA VAL A 132 -71.48 19.13 -22.35
C VAL A 132 -70.64 19.61 -23.53
N CYS A 133 -69.98 20.75 -23.34
CA CYS A 133 -69.13 21.36 -24.36
C CYS A 133 -67.68 20.91 -24.17
N SER A 134 -67.03 20.49 -25.26
CA SER A 134 -65.60 20.11 -25.28
C SER A 134 -64.92 20.64 -26.54
N CYS A 135 -63.63 20.98 -26.47
CA CYS A 135 -62.88 21.30 -27.69
C CYS A 135 -62.51 20.00 -28.42
N PRO A 136 -62.70 19.93 -29.75
CA PRO A 136 -62.32 18.77 -30.55
C PRO A 136 -60.79 18.57 -30.56
N ALA A 137 -60.34 17.38 -30.95
CA ALA A 137 -58.91 17.06 -31.03
C ALA A 137 -58.17 18.06 -31.94
N GLY A 138 -57.05 18.60 -31.46
CA GLY A 138 -56.29 19.65 -32.15
C GLY A 138 -56.78 21.09 -31.88
N TYR A 139 -57.77 21.28 -31.02
CA TYR A 139 -58.25 22.59 -30.59
C TYR A 139 -58.09 22.79 -29.07
N THR A 140 -57.81 24.01 -28.65
CA THR A 140 -57.69 24.46 -27.26
C THR A 140 -58.53 25.72 -27.02
N GLY A 141 -58.80 26.07 -25.77
CA GLY A 141 -59.60 27.24 -25.39
C GLY A 141 -60.74 26.90 -24.43
N ASN A 142 -61.73 27.79 -24.35
CA ASN A 142 -62.90 27.58 -23.49
C ASN A 142 -64.07 27.06 -24.35
N PRO A 143 -64.54 25.81 -24.13
CA PRO A 143 -65.60 25.20 -24.94
C PRO A 143 -66.96 25.94 -24.91
N PHE A 144 -67.20 26.79 -23.91
CA PHE A 144 -68.42 27.58 -23.81
C PHE A 144 -68.36 28.91 -24.57
N THR A 145 -67.16 29.38 -24.95
CA THR A 145 -67.00 30.65 -25.69
C THR A 145 -66.42 30.43 -27.09
N ALA A 146 -65.24 29.84 -27.19
CA ALA A 146 -64.61 29.47 -28.45
C ALA A 146 -63.43 28.52 -28.23
N CYS A 147 -63.34 27.52 -29.12
CA CYS A 147 -62.16 26.71 -29.32
C CYS A 147 -61.39 27.22 -30.55
N ARG A 148 -60.07 27.26 -30.45
CA ARG A 148 -59.15 27.63 -31.55
C ARG A 148 -58.15 26.51 -31.77
N VAL A 149 -57.52 26.48 -32.94
CA VAL A 149 -56.47 25.50 -33.25
C VAL A 149 -55.39 25.60 -32.17
N ALA A 150 -55.05 24.47 -31.57
CA ALA A 150 -54.02 24.39 -30.55
C ALA A 150 -52.67 24.71 -31.21
N ASP A 151 -52.06 25.82 -30.78
CA ASP A 151 -50.72 26.18 -31.21
C ASP A 151 -49.72 25.28 -30.48
N PRO A 152 -48.84 24.53 -31.19
CA PRO A 152 -47.80 23.75 -30.56
C PRO A 152 -46.94 24.58 -29.58
N GLU A 153 -46.76 25.89 -29.82
CA GLU A 153 -45.93 26.76 -28.98
C GLU A 153 -46.48 27.01 -27.57
N GLU A 154 -47.77 26.76 -27.30
CA GLU A 154 -48.35 26.93 -25.97
C GLU A 154 -47.81 25.98 -24.92
N ALA A 155 -47.32 24.81 -25.33
CA ALA A 155 -46.75 23.84 -24.40
C ALA A 155 -45.55 24.42 -23.61
N CYS A 156 -44.83 25.38 -24.19
CA CYS A 156 -43.70 26.05 -23.54
C CYS A 156 -44.05 27.43 -22.94
N HIS A 157 -45.32 27.87 -22.95
CA HIS A 157 -45.71 29.21 -22.48
C HIS A 157 -46.91 29.17 -21.49
N PRO A 158 -46.70 29.43 -20.18
CA PRO A 158 -45.41 29.63 -19.51
C PRO A 158 -44.60 28.34 -19.43
N SER A 159 -43.26 28.45 -19.45
CA SER A 159 -42.39 27.26 -19.51
C SER A 159 -42.60 26.35 -18.30
N PRO A 160 -42.94 25.06 -18.51
CA PRO A 160 -43.03 24.08 -17.42
C PRO A 160 -41.65 23.56 -16.98
N CYS A 161 -40.57 23.98 -17.65
CA CYS A 161 -39.20 23.57 -17.36
C CYS A 161 -38.57 24.39 -16.24
N GLY A 162 -37.68 23.77 -15.47
CA GLY A 162 -36.95 24.45 -14.38
C GLY A 162 -35.87 25.40 -14.88
N VAL A 163 -35.20 26.09 -13.96
CA VAL A 163 -34.15 27.09 -14.29
C VAL A 163 -32.98 26.49 -15.08
N ASN A 164 -32.30 27.30 -15.89
CA ASN A 164 -31.16 26.91 -16.74
C ASN A 164 -31.47 25.77 -17.73
N THR A 165 -32.68 25.78 -18.29
CA THR A 165 -33.14 24.81 -19.29
C THR A 165 -33.67 25.50 -20.53
N LYS A 166 -33.74 24.73 -21.63
CA LYS A 166 -34.40 25.11 -22.87
C LYS A 166 -35.64 24.23 -23.06
N CYS A 167 -36.80 24.86 -23.15
CA CYS A 167 -38.05 24.22 -23.56
C CYS A 167 -38.13 24.16 -25.09
N HIS A 168 -38.52 23.00 -25.62
CA HIS A 168 -38.89 22.85 -27.02
C HIS A 168 -40.04 21.84 -27.12
N VAL A 169 -40.81 21.94 -28.20
CA VAL A 169 -42.01 21.12 -28.39
C VAL A 169 -41.64 19.89 -29.21
N ALA A 170 -41.95 18.71 -28.69
CA ALA A 170 -41.87 17.45 -29.43
C ALA A 170 -43.14 16.64 -29.18
N ASN A 171 -43.79 16.16 -30.25
CA ASN A 171 -45.07 15.43 -30.17
C ASN A 171 -46.18 16.18 -29.38
N ASN A 172 -46.32 17.48 -29.59
CA ASN A 172 -47.25 18.37 -28.85
C ASN A 172 -47.07 18.36 -27.31
N GLN A 173 -45.87 17.99 -26.83
CA GLN A 173 -45.50 18.06 -25.41
C GLN A 173 -44.27 18.94 -25.22
N ALA A 174 -44.22 19.60 -24.06
CA ALA A 174 -43.06 20.35 -23.63
C ALA A 174 -41.93 19.39 -23.24
N VAL A 175 -40.79 19.50 -23.94
CA VAL A 175 -39.58 18.76 -23.61
C VAL A 175 -38.53 19.74 -23.09
N CYS A 176 -38.05 19.45 -21.89
CA CYS A 176 -37.07 20.27 -21.18
C CYS A 176 -35.68 19.67 -21.33
N THR A 177 -34.70 20.49 -21.69
CA THR A 177 -33.28 20.08 -21.80
C THR A 177 -32.39 21.06 -21.04
N CYS A 178 -31.36 20.58 -20.34
CA CYS A 178 -30.41 21.48 -19.68
C CYS A 178 -29.66 22.30 -20.74
N LEU A 179 -29.36 23.56 -20.41
CA LEU A 179 -28.42 24.35 -21.22
C LEU A 179 -27.02 23.70 -21.22
N PRO A 180 -26.19 23.93 -22.25
CA PRO A 180 -24.83 23.42 -22.29
C PRO A 180 -24.03 23.81 -21.03
N GLY A 181 -23.33 22.85 -20.42
CA GLY A 181 -22.58 23.06 -19.18
C GLY A 181 -23.38 22.93 -17.88
N TYR A 182 -24.70 22.70 -17.97
CA TYR A 182 -25.56 22.41 -16.83
C TYR A 182 -25.95 20.92 -16.79
N ARG A 183 -26.10 20.38 -15.59
CA ARG A 183 -26.51 19.00 -15.32
C ARG A 183 -27.61 18.97 -14.24
N GLY A 184 -28.38 17.88 -14.23
CA GLY A 184 -29.49 17.68 -13.29
C GLY A 184 -30.77 17.30 -14.01
N SER A 185 -31.90 17.51 -13.34
CA SER A 185 -33.22 17.24 -13.90
C SER A 185 -33.78 18.50 -14.58
N PRO A 186 -34.04 18.48 -15.90
CA PRO A 186 -34.59 19.63 -16.61
C PRO A 186 -35.97 20.10 -16.11
N LEU A 187 -36.71 19.25 -15.39
CA LEU A 187 -38.00 19.63 -14.82
C LEU A 187 -37.85 20.42 -13.51
N SER A 188 -36.88 20.08 -12.66
CA SER A 188 -36.61 20.82 -11.42
C SER A 188 -35.66 22.00 -11.62
N GLY A 189 -34.89 21.98 -12.70
CA GLY A 189 -33.84 22.95 -13.00
C GLY A 189 -32.47 22.29 -12.99
N CYS A 190 -31.58 22.82 -13.83
CA CYS A 190 -30.22 22.33 -13.96
C CYS A 190 -29.24 23.28 -13.27
N ARG A 191 -28.15 22.72 -12.74
CA ARG A 191 -27.06 23.45 -12.10
C ARG A 191 -25.72 23.08 -12.73
N HIS A 192 -24.70 23.87 -12.47
CA HIS A 192 -23.34 23.50 -12.82
C HIS A 192 -22.88 22.23 -12.09
N GLU A 193 -21.79 21.62 -12.55
CA GLU A 193 -21.23 20.45 -11.87
C GLU A 193 -20.69 20.84 -10.48
N CYS A 194 -20.10 22.03 -10.37
CA CYS A 194 -19.65 22.66 -9.13
C CYS A 194 -19.79 24.19 -9.20
N GLU A 195 -19.94 24.85 -8.07
CA GLU A 195 -19.78 26.31 -7.91
C GLU A 195 -18.57 26.66 -7.04
N SER A 196 -18.15 25.71 -6.20
CA SER A 196 -17.03 25.83 -5.29
C SER A 196 -16.24 24.52 -5.25
N ASP A 197 -15.00 24.60 -4.78
CA ASP A 197 -14.14 23.43 -4.61
C ASP A 197 -14.75 22.34 -3.73
N SER A 198 -15.50 22.73 -2.69
CA SER A 198 -16.20 21.80 -1.78
C SER A 198 -17.28 20.95 -2.43
N ASP A 199 -17.75 21.32 -3.64
CA ASP A 199 -18.71 20.53 -4.40
C ASP A 199 -18.04 19.33 -5.10
N CYS A 200 -16.70 19.34 -5.19
CA CYS A 200 -15.90 18.31 -5.83
C CYS A 200 -15.33 17.29 -4.84
N GLY A 201 -14.94 16.12 -5.34
CA GLY A 201 -14.27 15.10 -4.52
C GLY A 201 -12.93 15.60 -3.94
N VAL A 202 -12.41 14.89 -2.94
CA VAL A 202 -11.20 15.26 -2.16
C VAL A 202 -9.96 15.54 -3.01
N GLN A 203 -9.87 14.96 -4.21
CA GLN A 203 -8.74 15.10 -5.15
C GLN A 203 -9.06 15.97 -6.38
N GLN A 204 -10.16 16.71 -6.37
CA GLN A 204 -10.63 17.53 -7.49
C GLN A 204 -10.90 18.96 -7.04
N SER A 205 -10.87 19.92 -7.96
CA SER A 205 -11.23 21.32 -7.72
C SER A 205 -12.22 21.80 -8.77
N CYS A 206 -12.95 22.85 -8.43
CA CYS A 206 -13.91 23.47 -9.32
C CYS A 206 -13.20 24.44 -10.27
N ARG A 207 -13.12 24.06 -11.54
CA ARG A 207 -12.54 24.89 -12.60
C ARG A 207 -13.54 25.03 -13.74
N ASP A 208 -13.88 26.26 -14.09
CA ASP A 208 -14.85 26.57 -15.14
C ASP A 208 -16.16 25.77 -14.98
N PHE A 209 -16.69 25.75 -13.75
CA PHE A 209 -17.93 25.05 -13.37
C PHE A 209 -17.91 23.53 -13.53
N LYS A 210 -16.71 22.93 -13.59
CA LYS A 210 -16.47 21.49 -13.74
C LYS A 210 -15.47 20.98 -12.71
N CYS A 211 -15.72 19.80 -12.12
CA CYS A 211 -14.76 19.19 -11.22
C CYS A 211 -13.62 18.57 -12.04
N SER A 212 -12.41 19.07 -11.84
CA SER A 212 -11.21 18.60 -12.54
C SER A 212 -10.08 18.36 -11.55
N SER A 213 -9.08 17.55 -11.93
CA SER A 213 -7.93 17.37 -11.05
C SER A 213 -7.06 18.64 -11.06
N PRO A 214 -6.72 19.21 -9.90
CA PRO A 214 -5.83 20.36 -9.82
C PRO A 214 -4.40 20.01 -10.29
N CYS A 215 -4.04 18.72 -10.38
CA CYS A 215 -2.72 18.27 -10.85
C CYS A 215 -2.42 18.65 -12.31
N SER A 216 -3.43 19.07 -13.08
CA SER A 216 -3.21 19.67 -14.39
C SER A 216 -2.40 20.97 -14.35
N ASP A 217 -2.24 21.58 -13.17
CA ASP A 217 -1.41 22.77 -12.96
C ASP A 217 0.07 22.47 -12.76
N CYS A 218 0.44 21.20 -12.57
CA CYS A 218 1.84 20.82 -12.39
C CYS A 218 2.59 20.84 -13.73
N GLY A 219 3.85 21.25 -13.67
CA GLY A 219 4.75 21.28 -14.81
C GLY A 219 5.09 19.89 -15.33
N VAL A 220 5.67 19.83 -16.54
CA VAL A 220 6.14 18.57 -17.12
C VAL A 220 7.21 17.94 -16.21
N ASN A 221 7.12 16.63 -16.00
CA ASN A 221 7.97 15.83 -15.09
C ASN A 221 7.90 16.21 -13.61
N ALA A 222 6.86 16.91 -13.16
CA ALA A 222 6.61 17.16 -11.75
C ALA A 222 5.67 16.09 -11.16
N ASP A 223 5.97 15.63 -9.96
CA ASP A 223 5.06 14.81 -9.16
C ASP A 223 3.99 15.72 -8.55
N CYS A 224 2.73 15.29 -8.66
CA CYS A 224 1.61 15.97 -8.02
C CYS A 224 1.16 15.22 -6.76
N GLU A 225 1.17 15.89 -5.62
CA GLU A 225 0.51 15.41 -4.41
C GLU A 225 -0.72 16.27 -4.14
N THR A 226 -1.91 15.69 -4.29
CA THR A 226 -3.17 16.38 -3.94
C THR A 226 -3.34 16.38 -2.43
N VAL A 227 -2.90 17.44 -1.77
CA VAL A 227 -3.01 17.57 -0.32
C VAL A 227 -4.36 18.21 0.03
N ALA A 228 -5.41 17.39 0.18
CA ALA A 228 -6.67 17.59 0.92
C ALA A 228 -7.42 18.95 0.86
N ALA A 229 -7.06 19.86 -0.04
CA ALA A 229 -7.57 21.24 -0.06
C ALA A 229 -7.79 21.73 -1.49
N HIS A 230 -8.16 20.82 -2.40
CA HIS A 230 -8.50 21.15 -3.79
C HIS A 230 -7.37 21.88 -4.56
N ARG A 231 -6.13 21.83 -4.04
CA ARG A 231 -4.93 22.46 -4.62
C ARG A 231 -3.89 21.42 -4.99
N ALA A 232 -3.18 21.66 -6.08
CA ALA A 232 -2.01 20.88 -6.43
C ALA A 232 -0.80 21.33 -5.60
N VAL A 233 -0.05 20.36 -5.07
CA VAL A 233 1.30 20.58 -4.57
C VAL A 233 2.24 19.85 -5.52
N CYS A 234 2.96 20.62 -6.33
CA CYS A 234 3.86 20.08 -7.34
C CYS A 234 5.29 20.04 -6.78
N LYS A 235 6.00 18.94 -7.01
CA LYS A 235 7.42 18.79 -6.62
C LYS A 235 8.20 18.12 -7.74
N CYS A 236 9.47 18.49 -7.90
CA CYS A 236 10.33 17.75 -8.82
C CYS A 236 10.74 16.41 -8.18
N PRO A 237 10.65 15.30 -8.91
CA PRO A 237 11.12 14.00 -8.45
C PRO A 237 12.65 14.00 -8.27
N ARG A 238 13.19 12.93 -7.66
CA ARG A 238 14.65 12.79 -7.48
C ARG A 238 15.37 12.84 -8.83
N GLY A 239 16.47 13.60 -8.89
CA GLY A 239 17.24 13.82 -10.11
C GLY A 239 16.69 14.89 -11.03
N TYR A 240 15.59 15.56 -10.66
CA TYR A 240 15.05 16.68 -11.42
C TYR A 240 15.18 18.00 -10.67
N PHE A 241 15.41 19.09 -11.41
CA PHE A 241 15.54 20.45 -10.90
C PHE A 241 14.70 21.43 -11.74
N GLY A 242 14.42 22.61 -11.20
CA GLY A 242 13.63 23.65 -11.88
C GLY A 242 12.41 24.08 -11.08
N ASP A 243 11.40 24.57 -11.78
CA ASP A 243 10.13 25.01 -11.19
C ASP A 243 9.07 23.91 -11.35
N PRO A 244 8.62 23.26 -10.26
CA PRO A 244 7.63 22.19 -10.32
C PRO A 244 6.28 22.57 -10.93
N TYR A 245 5.95 23.87 -11.01
CA TYR A 245 4.71 24.35 -11.64
C TYR A 245 4.87 24.66 -13.13
N ARG A 246 6.10 24.61 -13.66
CA ARG A 246 6.37 24.89 -15.09
C ARG A 246 7.03 23.70 -15.78
N ILE A 247 8.21 23.30 -15.31
CA ILE A 247 8.98 22.19 -15.88
C ILE A 247 10.06 21.74 -14.89
N CYS A 248 10.13 20.44 -14.69
CA CYS A 248 11.24 19.77 -14.03
C CYS A 248 12.18 19.20 -15.11
N THR A 249 13.46 19.57 -15.04
CA THR A 249 14.50 19.12 -15.97
C THR A 249 15.42 18.13 -15.27
N ALA A 250 15.78 17.04 -15.95
CA ALA A 250 16.71 16.05 -15.46
C ALA A 250 18.12 16.65 -15.26
N GLU A 251 18.81 16.30 -14.16
CA GLU A 251 20.23 16.61 -13.94
C GLU A 251 21.10 15.98 -15.02
N CYS A 252 20.75 14.77 -15.46
CA CYS A 252 21.40 14.09 -16.56
C CYS A 252 20.46 13.13 -17.28
N GLU A 253 20.70 12.90 -18.56
CA GLU A 253 20.09 11.82 -19.36
C GLU A 253 21.13 10.74 -19.73
N SER A 254 22.42 11.05 -19.57
CA SER A 254 23.54 10.16 -19.87
C SER A 254 24.76 10.51 -19.02
N ASP A 255 25.67 9.54 -18.85
CA ASP A 255 26.89 9.70 -18.03
C ASP A 255 27.78 10.86 -18.50
N SER A 256 27.77 11.18 -19.80
CA SER A 256 28.59 12.28 -20.36
C SER A 256 28.17 13.68 -19.91
N GLN A 257 26.93 13.85 -19.44
CA GLN A 257 26.44 15.13 -18.93
C GLN A 257 26.90 15.37 -17.48
N CYS A 258 27.41 14.34 -16.81
CA CYS A 258 27.79 14.42 -15.42
C CYS A 258 29.25 14.89 -15.22
N PRO A 259 29.51 15.63 -14.13
CA PRO A 259 30.85 16.11 -13.82
C PRO A 259 31.74 14.97 -13.30
N SER A 260 33.07 15.12 -13.43
CA SER A 260 34.04 14.06 -13.09
C SER A 260 33.97 13.56 -11.65
N TYR A 261 33.50 14.37 -10.70
CA TYR A 261 33.37 13.97 -9.29
C TYR A 261 32.08 13.18 -8.97
N LYS A 262 31.14 13.08 -9.93
CA LYS A 262 29.89 12.30 -9.88
C LYS A 262 29.53 11.75 -11.27
N PRO A 263 30.37 10.88 -11.86
CA PRO A 263 30.35 10.63 -13.30
C PRO A 263 29.23 9.70 -13.80
N ALA A 264 28.43 9.10 -12.91
CA ALA A 264 27.37 8.18 -13.30
C ALA A 264 26.01 8.87 -13.27
N CYS A 265 25.22 8.70 -14.33
CA CYS A 265 23.84 9.13 -14.40
C CYS A 265 22.91 7.99 -13.98
N VAL A 266 22.33 8.10 -12.79
CA VAL A 266 21.45 7.08 -12.23
C VAL A 266 20.12 7.71 -11.83
N TYR A 267 19.02 7.24 -12.42
CA TYR A 267 17.67 7.81 -12.24
C TYR A 267 17.64 9.33 -12.47
N ASN A 268 18.28 9.80 -13.53
CA ASN A 268 18.38 11.21 -13.92
C ASN A 268 19.17 12.10 -12.95
N ALA A 269 19.87 11.53 -11.95
CA ALA A 269 20.74 12.24 -11.03
C ALA A 269 22.22 11.88 -11.27
N CYS A 270 23.10 12.86 -11.18
CA CYS A 270 24.54 12.60 -11.21
C CYS A 270 24.98 12.09 -9.84
N VAL A 271 25.48 10.86 -9.79
CA VAL A 271 25.92 10.20 -8.57
C VAL A 271 27.40 9.85 -8.66
N ASN A 272 28.06 9.86 -7.51
CA ASN A 272 29.42 9.34 -7.40
C ASN A 272 29.31 7.84 -7.07
N PRO A 273 29.76 6.93 -7.96
CA PRO A 273 29.73 5.49 -7.68
C PRO A 273 30.53 5.08 -6.45
N CYS A 274 31.47 5.92 -5.98
CA CYS A 274 32.23 5.68 -4.75
C CYS A 274 31.47 6.00 -3.46
N THR A 275 30.34 6.71 -3.52
CA THR A 275 29.55 7.00 -2.31
C THR A 275 29.01 5.69 -1.72
N ASN A 276 29.51 5.32 -0.53
CA ASN A 276 29.19 4.08 0.19
C ASN A 276 29.55 2.76 -0.52
N ALA A 277 30.40 2.79 -1.55
CA ALA A 277 30.83 1.57 -2.24
C ALA A 277 31.99 0.85 -1.56
N CYS A 278 32.86 1.60 -0.86
CA CYS A 278 34.02 1.05 -0.18
C CYS A 278 33.91 1.16 1.34
N GLY A 279 34.66 0.31 2.03
CA GLY A 279 34.72 0.27 3.49
C GLY A 279 35.36 1.51 4.09
N VAL A 280 35.27 1.65 5.41
CA VAL A 280 35.87 2.78 6.11
C VAL A 280 37.40 2.72 5.96
N ASN A 281 38.01 3.89 5.68
CA ASN A 281 39.43 4.08 5.39
C ASN A 281 39.96 3.36 4.12
N ALA A 282 39.08 2.91 3.23
CA ALA A 282 39.48 2.40 1.92
C ALA A 282 39.54 3.53 0.89
N ASP A 283 40.51 3.44 -0.02
CA ASP A 283 40.55 4.27 -1.22
C ASP A 283 39.54 3.73 -2.24
N CYS A 284 38.73 4.62 -2.81
CA CYS A 284 37.84 4.29 -3.92
C CYS A 284 38.35 4.93 -5.21
N ASN A 285 38.67 4.09 -6.19
CA ASN A 285 39.05 4.53 -7.54
C ASN A 285 38.07 3.96 -8.56
N LEU A 286 37.74 4.73 -9.58
CA LEU A 286 36.83 4.28 -10.63
C LEU A 286 37.59 3.58 -11.76
N ARG A 287 37.14 2.38 -12.15
CA ARG A 287 37.45 1.78 -13.46
C ARG A 287 36.23 1.91 -14.36
N GLY A 288 36.21 2.96 -15.20
CA GLY A 288 34.99 3.39 -15.88
C GLY A 288 33.99 3.95 -14.87
N LEU A 289 32.82 3.32 -14.73
CA LEU A 289 31.81 3.64 -13.70
C LEU A 289 31.78 2.63 -12.55
N THR A 290 32.68 1.63 -12.57
CA THR A 290 32.76 0.63 -11.51
C THR A 290 33.69 1.10 -10.39
N PRO A 291 33.23 1.14 -9.13
CA PRO A 291 34.08 1.45 -7.99
C PRO A 291 35.01 0.26 -7.70
N VAL A 292 36.29 0.55 -7.55
CA VAL A 292 37.33 -0.39 -7.15
C VAL A 292 37.90 0.07 -5.82
N CYS A 293 37.72 -0.75 -4.80
CA CYS A 293 38.14 -0.47 -3.44
C CYS A 293 39.51 -1.08 -3.16
N SER A 294 40.40 -0.32 -2.53
CA SER A 294 41.72 -0.78 -2.09
C SER A 294 42.12 -0.15 -0.77
N CYS A 295 42.85 -0.85 0.09
CA CYS A 295 43.42 -0.21 1.27
C CYS A 295 44.61 0.69 0.91
N PRO A 296 44.73 1.88 1.52
CA PRO A 296 45.88 2.77 1.35
C PRO A 296 47.21 2.10 1.73
N ARG A 297 48.33 2.69 1.30
CA ARG A 297 49.67 2.22 1.71
C ARG A 297 49.79 2.30 3.24
N ASN A 298 50.18 1.20 3.88
CA ASN A 298 50.27 0.98 5.33
C ASN A 298 48.94 0.64 6.03
N MET A 299 47.90 0.27 5.29
CA MET A 299 46.68 -0.32 5.85
C MET A 299 46.46 -1.73 5.29
N THR A 300 45.78 -2.56 6.06
CA THR A 300 45.39 -3.93 5.69
C THR A 300 43.95 -4.21 6.15
N GLY A 301 43.38 -5.33 5.71
CA GLY A 301 41.99 -5.69 5.94
C GLY A 301 41.21 -5.85 4.64
N ASP A 302 39.89 -5.77 4.75
CA ASP A 302 38.98 -5.88 3.60
C ASP A 302 38.59 -4.48 3.10
N PRO A 303 38.99 -4.11 1.86
CA PRO A 303 38.65 -2.81 1.28
C PRO A 303 37.16 -2.49 1.15
N PHE A 304 36.28 -3.49 1.18
CA PHE A 304 34.82 -3.29 1.11
C PHE A 304 34.19 -3.07 2.49
N THR A 305 34.88 -3.48 3.56
CA THR A 305 34.35 -3.45 4.92
C THR A 305 35.09 -2.43 5.79
N PHE A 306 36.39 -2.62 5.99
CA PHE A 306 37.20 -1.83 6.89
C PHE A 306 38.70 -2.03 6.62
N CYS A 307 39.41 -0.94 6.35
CA CYS A 307 40.87 -0.93 6.36
C CYS A 307 41.37 -0.45 7.72
N ARG A 308 42.27 -1.22 8.33
CA ARG A 308 42.95 -0.89 9.58
C ARG A 308 44.45 -0.66 9.35
N PRO A 309 45.13 0.09 10.24
CA PRO A 309 46.58 0.22 10.17
C PRO A 309 47.26 -1.15 10.14
N PHE A 310 48.30 -1.26 9.33
CA PHE A 310 49.17 -2.43 9.29
C PHE A 310 49.87 -2.59 10.63
N GLU A 311 49.84 -3.79 11.20
CA GLU A 311 50.52 -4.14 12.44
C GLU A 311 51.54 -5.25 12.19
N ALA A 312 52.56 -5.35 13.06
CA ALA A 312 53.62 -6.34 12.91
C ALA A 312 53.11 -7.79 12.78
N ARG A 313 51.96 -8.13 13.39
CA ARG A 313 51.32 -9.45 13.26
C ARG A 313 50.90 -9.79 11.82
N ASP A 314 50.54 -8.78 11.03
CA ASP A 314 50.01 -8.95 9.67
C ASP A 314 51.09 -9.45 8.69
N LEU A 315 52.38 -9.33 9.06
CA LEU A 315 53.50 -9.91 8.33
C LEU A 315 53.42 -11.44 8.26
N CYS A 316 52.74 -12.08 9.22
CA CYS A 316 52.65 -13.52 9.35
C CYS A 316 51.24 -14.08 9.03
N GLU A 317 50.34 -13.26 8.50
CA GLU A 317 48.96 -13.66 8.17
C GLU A 317 48.58 -13.25 6.73
N PRO A 318 48.42 -14.20 5.78
CA PRO A 318 48.67 -15.64 5.92
C PRO A 318 50.17 -15.92 6.11
N ASN A 319 50.51 -17.04 6.75
CA ASN A 319 51.90 -17.41 7.02
C ASN A 319 52.70 -17.49 5.71
N PRO A 320 53.69 -16.60 5.48
CA PRO A 320 54.47 -16.58 4.25
C PRO A 320 55.62 -17.60 4.25
N CYS A 321 55.83 -18.29 5.36
CA CYS A 321 56.91 -19.26 5.52
C CYS A 321 56.55 -20.61 4.88
N GLY A 322 57.58 -21.45 4.70
CA GLY A 322 57.44 -22.80 4.15
C GLY A 322 56.56 -23.71 5.02
N THR A 323 56.21 -24.87 4.48
CA THR A 323 55.36 -25.84 5.20
C THR A 323 55.97 -26.21 6.55
N ASN A 324 55.14 -26.27 7.61
CA ASN A 324 55.53 -26.52 9.01
C ASN A 324 56.51 -25.50 9.63
N ALA A 325 56.82 -24.40 8.95
CA ALA A 325 57.64 -23.33 9.52
C ALA A 325 56.78 -22.35 10.35
N LYS A 326 57.38 -21.84 11.43
CA LYS A 326 56.78 -20.81 12.27
C LYS A 326 57.23 -19.42 11.79
N CYS A 327 56.25 -18.55 11.54
CA CYS A 327 56.50 -17.13 11.29
C CYS A 327 56.46 -16.34 12.59
N THR A 328 57.39 -15.41 12.75
CA THR A 328 57.37 -14.37 13.77
C THR A 328 57.66 -13.00 13.16
N PRO A 329 57.01 -11.92 13.60
CA PRO A 329 57.37 -10.58 13.16
C PRO A 329 58.81 -10.25 13.57
N GLY A 330 59.57 -9.63 12.67
CA GLY A 330 60.94 -9.18 12.95
C GLY A 330 61.35 -8.04 12.03
N HIS A 331 62.65 -7.78 11.94
CA HIS A 331 63.19 -6.70 11.14
C HIS A 331 64.36 -7.18 10.27
N ASP A 332 64.54 -6.56 9.10
CA ASP A 332 65.74 -6.75 8.30
C ASP A 332 66.93 -5.94 8.84
N ARG A 333 68.11 -6.07 8.20
CA ARG A 333 69.34 -5.37 8.60
C ARG A 333 69.24 -3.84 8.50
N THR A 334 68.25 -3.32 7.78
CA THR A 334 67.99 -1.88 7.64
C THR A 334 66.94 -1.38 8.65
N GLY A 335 66.38 -2.28 9.47
CA GLY A 335 65.34 -1.98 10.45
C GLY A 335 63.91 -2.06 9.90
N ALA A 336 63.72 -2.42 8.63
CA ALA A 336 62.38 -2.54 8.05
C ALA A 336 61.69 -3.81 8.55
N GLU A 337 60.41 -3.71 8.92
CA GLU A 337 59.60 -4.84 9.38
C GLU A 337 59.48 -5.94 8.32
N ARG A 338 59.81 -7.19 8.68
CA ARG A 338 59.72 -8.37 7.81
C ARG A 338 59.33 -9.64 8.58
N PRO A 339 58.65 -10.60 7.93
CA PRO A 339 58.42 -11.90 8.54
C PRO A 339 59.74 -12.68 8.69
N VAL A 340 59.92 -13.30 9.85
CA VAL A 340 61.06 -14.19 10.14
C VAL A 340 60.55 -15.61 10.24
N CYS A 341 61.09 -16.49 9.40
CA CYS A 341 60.72 -17.89 9.32
C CYS A 341 61.72 -18.76 10.08
N THR A 342 61.22 -19.61 10.97
CA THR A 342 62.04 -20.54 11.76
C THR A 342 61.42 -21.94 11.77
N CYS A 343 62.25 -22.98 11.79
CA CYS A 343 61.75 -24.32 12.04
C CYS A 343 61.47 -24.48 13.55
N PRO A 344 60.28 -24.95 13.95
CA PRO A 344 59.99 -25.28 15.34
C PRO A 344 60.97 -26.33 15.90
N THR A 345 61.04 -26.41 17.22
CA THR A 345 61.80 -27.47 17.92
C THR A 345 61.41 -28.86 17.39
N GLY A 346 62.42 -29.68 17.08
CA GLY A 346 62.23 -31.01 16.51
C GLY A 346 62.04 -31.03 14.98
N TYR A 347 62.17 -29.88 14.30
CA TYR A 347 62.12 -29.78 12.84
C TYR A 347 63.43 -29.20 12.27
N ILE A 348 63.81 -29.65 11.08
CA ILE A 348 65.00 -29.25 10.32
C ILE A 348 64.64 -28.87 8.89
N GLY A 349 65.55 -28.19 8.19
CA GLY A 349 65.37 -27.80 6.79
C GLY A 349 65.39 -26.29 6.59
N ASN A 350 64.85 -25.83 5.46
CA ASN A 350 64.80 -24.41 5.13
C ASN A 350 63.41 -23.87 5.47
N ALA A 351 63.32 -23.02 6.49
CA ALA A 351 62.06 -22.45 6.97
C ALA A 351 61.28 -21.61 5.93
N LEU A 352 61.89 -21.21 4.81
CA LEU A 352 61.20 -20.56 3.69
C LEU A 352 60.59 -21.55 2.69
N VAL A 353 61.05 -22.80 2.69
CA VAL A 353 60.63 -23.84 1.74
C VAL A 353 59.78 -24.89 2.46
N SER A 354 60.38 -25.60 3.42
CA SER A 354 59.71 -26.61 4.23
C SER A 354 60.58 -26.95 5.44
N CYS A 355 59.93 -27.16 6.57
CA CYS A 355 60.51 -27.78 7.76
C CYS A 355 60.02 -29.22 7.86
N GLU A 356 60.96 -30.15 7.93
CA GLU A 356 60.71 -31.59 8.07
C GLU A 356 61.00 -32.02 9.49
N ARG A 357 60.26 -33.03 9.98
CA ARG A 357 60.47 -33.53 11.33
C ARG A 357 61.86 -34.19 11.40
N GLY A 358 62.69 -33.72 12.34
CA GLY A 358 63.98 -34.30 12.63
C GLY A 358 63.87 -35.73 13.17
N GLU A 359 64.95 -36.48 13.04
CA GLU A 359 65.02 -37.89 13.42
C GLU A 359 65.09 -38.09 14.94
N CYS A 360 65.59 -37.08 15.66
CA CYS A 360 65.79 -37.13 17.10
C CYS A 360 65.56 -35.76 17.76
N GLU A 361 65.21 -35.77 19.04
CA GLU A 361 65.18 -34.64 19.97
C GLU A 361 66.14 -34.86 21.14
N LEU A 362 66.40 -36.13 21.47
CA LEU A 362 67.30 -36.57 22.54
C LEU A 362 68.27 -37.64 22.02
N ASP A 363 69.46 -37.70 22.61
CA ASP A 363 70.49 -38.68 22.27
C ASP A 363 69.97 -40.13 22.35
N SER A 364 69.10 -40.43 23.33
CA SER A 364 68.51 -41.75 23.54
C SER A 364 67.61 -42.25 22.40
N GLN A 365 67.20 -41.38 21.47
CA GLN A 365 66.42 -41.76 20.29
C GLN A 365 67.32 -42.21 19.13
N CYS A 366 68.63 -41.98 19.22
CA CYS A 366 69.60 -42.46 18.26
C CYS A 366 70.18 -43.83 18.69
N ALA A 367 70.77 -44.55 17.75
CA ALA A 367 71.56 -45.74 18.09
C ALA A 367 72.73 -45.37 19.02
N ASP A 368 73.21 -46.31 19.84
CA ASP A 368 74.25 -46.04 20.87
C ASP A 368 75.53 -45.38 20.32
N HIS A 369 75.86 -45.63 19.06
CA HIS A 369 77.03 -45.06 18.38
C HIS A 369 76.78 -43.69 17.73
N LEU A 370 75.56 -43.16 17.78
CA LEU A 370 75.14 -41.90 17.19
C LEU A 370 74.70 -40.93 18.28
N ALA A 371 74.84 -39.63 18.03
CA ALA A 371 74.40 -38.56 18.92
C ALA A 371 73.35 -37.69 18.23
N CYS A 372 72.43 -37.11 19.02
CA CYS A 372 71.43 -36.21 18.49
C CYS A 372 71.98 -34.78 18.42
N VAL A 373 72.29 -34.32 17.21
CA VAL A 373 72.84 -32.98 16.97
C VAL A 373 71.97 -32.28 15.94
N GLY A 374 71.39 -31.14 16.32
CA GLY A 374 70.53 -30.36 15.42
C GLY A 374 69.31 -31.16 14.91
N TYR A 375 68.77 -32.05 15.75
CA TYR A 375 67.68 -32.98 15.45
C TYR A 375 67.97 -34.06 14.40
N GLN A 376 69.24 -34.33 14.11
CA GLN A 376 69.68 -35.47 13.29
C GLN A 376 70.57 -36.41 14.10
N CYS A 377 70.44 -37.72 13.87
CA CYS A 377 71.33 -38.70 14.45
C CYS A 377 72.64 -38.73 13.66
N VAL A 378 73.67 -38.09 14.19
CA VAL A 378 74.99 -37.98 13.54
C VAL A 378 76.03 -38.80 14.29
N ASP A 379 77.00 -39.33 13.56
CA ASP A 379 78.15 -39.98 14.17
C ASP A 379 79.00 -38.92 14.88
N PRO A 380 79.22 -39.00 16.21
CA PRO A 380 80.04 -38.05 16.95
C PRO A 380 81.51 -38.04 16.50
N CYS A 381 81.95 -39.03 15.72
CA CYS A 381 83.30 -39.12 15.12
C CYS A 381 83.39 -38.52 13.70
N LEU A 382 82.29 -38.02 13.12
CA LEU A 382 82.28 -37.49 11.77
C LEU A 382 83.23 -36.27 11.65
N GLY A 383 84.20 -36.35 10.73
CA GLY A 383 85.16 -35.29 10.44
C GLY A 383 86.47 -35.35 11.25
N ASN A 384 86.66 -36.33 12.14
CA ASN A 384 87.89 -36.60 12.92
C ASN A 384 88.52 -35.39 13.65
N THR A 385 87.75 -34.32 13.87
CA THR A 385 88.20 -33.09 14.56
C THR A 385 88.05 -33.18 16.08
N GLN A 386 87.40 -34.24 16.57
CA GLN A 386 87.11 -34.40 18.00
C GLN A 386 88.24 -35.10 18.76
N CYS A 387 89.02 -35.93 18.08
CA CYS A 387 90.17 -36.65 18.64
C CYS A 387 91.50 -36.05 18.17
N GLY A 388 92.57 -36.37 18.90
CA GLY A 388 93.93 -35.98 18.55
C GLY A 388 94.41 -36.63 17.26
N SER A 389 95.47 -36.06 16.67
CA SER A 389 96.08 -36.66 15.48
C SER A 389 96.58 -38.08 15.78
N GLY A 390 96.36 -39.03 14.87
CA GLY A 390 96.73 -40.44 15.06
C GLY A 390 95.86 -41.24 16.05
N ALA A 391 94.83 -40.64 16.65
CA ALA A 391 93.86 -41.35 17.49
C ALA A 391 92.73 -41.97 16.65
N VAL A 392 92.21 -43.09 17.12
CA VAL A 392 91.00 -43.72 16.59
C VAL A 392 89.79 -43.19 17.35
N CYS A 393 88.78 -42.72 16.62
CA CYS A 393 87.50 -42.29 17.17
C CYS A 393 86.45 -43.39 17.01
N VAL A 394 85.73 -43.71 18.09
CA VAL A 394 84.56 -44.60 18.07
C VAL A 394 83.39 -43.96 18.81
N GLY A 395 82.23 -43.86 18.19
CA GLY A 395 80.99 -43.44 18.85
C GLY A 395 80.47 -44.51 19.79
N ARG A 396 80.27 -44.19 21.07
CA ARG A 396 79.63 -45.06 22.07
C ARG A 396 78.88 -44.24 23.10
N ARG A 397 77.72 -44.71 23.56
CA ARG A 397 76.85 -43.97 24.49
C ARG A 397 76.61 -42.52 24.05
N HIS A 398 76.41 -42.32 22.75
CA HIS A 398 76.14 -41.02 22.12
C HIS A 398 77.28 -39.99 22.22
N ILE A 399 78.52 -40.42 22.48
CA ILE A 399 79.70 -39.54 22.60
C ILE A 399 80.88 -40.07 21.79
N ALA A 400 81.79 -39.17 21.41
CA ALA A 400 83.05 -39.53 20.76
C ALA A 400 84.02 -40.09 21.80
N VAL A 401 84.44 -41.35 21.62
CA VAL A 401 85.46 -41.99 22.43
C VAL A 401 86.76 -42.07 21.64
N CYS A 402 87.79 -41.39 22.13
CA CYS A 402 89.10 -41.34 21.48
C CYS A 402 90.06 -42.33 22.16
N THR A 403 90.78 -43.11 21.35
CA THR A 403 91.78 -44.08 21.82
C THR A 403 92.99 -44.12 20.88
N CYS A 404 94.22 -44.21 21.41
CA CYS A 404 95.37 -44.49 20.55
C CYS A 404 95.33 -45.94 20.03
N PRO A 405 95.64 -46.19 18.75
CA PRO A 405 95.73 -47.54 18.19
C PRO A 405 96.88 -48.34 18.81
N ASN A 406 96.86 -49.66 18.64
CA ASN A 406 97.90 -50.55 19.17
C ASN A 406 99.30 -50.14 18.66
N GLY A 407 100.30 -50.18 19.54
CA GLY A 407 101.66 -49.72 19.23
C GLY A 407 101.81 -48.19 19.22
N HIS A 408 100.81 -47.44 19.70
CA HIS A 408 100.89 -45.99 19.87
C HIS A 408 100.62 -45.61 21.33
N ARG A 409 101.27 -44.55 21.82
CA ARG A 409 101.09 -43.98 23.17
C ARG A 409 100.83 -42.48 23.04
N GLY A 410 100.19 -41.88 24.03
CA GLY A 410 99.91 -40.44 24.05
C GLY A 410 98.57 -40.13 24.69
N ASP A 411 98.11 -38.90 24.50
CA ASP A 411 96.75 -38.48 24.84
C ASP A 411 95.90 -38.54 23.57
N ALA A 412 94.88 -39.40 23.57
CA ALA A 412 94.02 -39.62 22.43
C ALA A 412 93.18 -38.39 22.04
N LEU A 413 93.09 -37.34 22.88
CA LEU A 413 92.47 -36.05 22.54
C LEU A 413 93.43 -35.05 21.89
N VAL A 414 94.74 -35.25 22.06
CA VAL A 414 95.76 -34.30 21.61
C VAL A 414 96.57 -34.88 20.46
N ASN A 415 97.30 -35.98 20.70
CA ASN A 415 98.12 -36.65 19.70
C ASN A 415 98.57 -38.04 20.18
N CYS A 416 98.58 -39.02 19.27
CA CYS A 416 99.14 -40.34 19.49
C CYS A 416 100.44 -40.52 18.69
N TYR A 417 101.50 -41.00 19.35
CA TYR A 417 102.82 -41.24 18.75
C TYR A 417 103.16 -42.74 18.78
N GLU A 418 103.91 -43.24 17.78
CA GLU A 418 104.36 -44.63 17.71
C GLU A 418 105.26 -45.00 18.91
N SER A 419 105.07 -46.19 19.48
CA SER A 419 105.76 -46.70 20.67
C SER A 419 105.92 -48.23 20.61
N ASN A 420 107.15 -48.71 20.80
CA ASN A 420 107.49 -50.14 20.90
C ASN A 420 107.10 -50.79 22.25
N SER A 421 106.35 -50.08 23.10
CA SER A 421 105.90 -50.58 24.41
C SER A 421 104.37 -50.72 24.45
N VAL A 422 103.89 -51.89 24.89
CA VAL A 422 102.46 -52.24 24.99
C VAL A 422 101.83 -51.60 26.24
N VAL A 423 101.84 -50.27 26.32
CA VAL A 423 101.11 -49.54 27.37
C VAL A 423 99.82 -49.03 26.76
N ALA A 424 98.68 -49.54 27.24
CA ALA A 424 97.36 -49.14 26.75
C ALA A 424 97.11 -47.64 27.01
N SER A 425 96.72 -46.89 25.98
CA SER A 425 96.24 -45.51 26.12
C SER A 425 94.91 -45.48 26.85
N THR A 426 94.75 -44.56 27.80
CA THR A 426 93.48 -44.31 28.51
C THR A 426 92.40 -43.87 27.53
N ARG A 427 91.15 -44.32 27.74
CA ARG A 427 90.00 -43.88 26.93
C ARG A 427 89.53 -42.53 27.43
N TYR A 428 89.31 -41.59 26.52
CA TYR A 428 88.79 -40.26 26.85
C TYR A 428 87.45 -40.01 26.15
N TYR A 429 86.56 -39.34 26.88
CA TYR A 429 85.24 -38.93 26.43
C TYR A 429 85.24 -37.45 26.10
N ARG A 430 84.74 -37.07 24.92
CA ARG A 430 84.52 -35.67 24.57
C ARG A 430 83.06 -35.42 24.25
N TYR A 431 82.48 -34.40 24.88
CA TYR A 431 81.13 -33.93 24.59
C TYR A 431 81.12 -32.42 24.39
N LYS A 432 80.26 -31.94 23.49
CA LYS A 432 80.03 -30.51 23.23
C LYS A 432 78.53 -30.27 23.22
N ARG A 433 78.01 -29.44 24.14
CA ARG A 433 76.66 -28.86 24.04
C ARG A 433 76.80 -27.35 24.14
N ASN A 434 76.32 -26.64 23.11
CA ASN A 434 76.37 -25.16 23.02
C ASN A 434 77.75 -24.54 23.22
N GLY A 435 78.76 -25.00 22.48
CA GLY A 435 80.02 -24.26 22.31
C GLY A 435 81.11 -24.50 23.36
N ASN A 436 80.80 -25.00 24.56
CA ASN A 436 81.82 -25.31 25.58
C ASN A 436 82.11 -26.82 25.67
N PHE A 437 83.40 -27.14 25.78
CA PHE A 437 83.90 -28.49 26.06
C PHE A 437 83.89 -28.72 27.57
N THR A 438 83.40 -29.87 28.02
CA THR A 438 83.63 -30.33 29.40
C THR A 438 84.87 -31.23 29.42
N GLU A 439 85.73 -31.07 30.43
CA GLU A 439 86.94 -31.88 30.64
C GLU A 439 86.63 -33.38 30.77
N PRO A 440 87.55 -34.27 30.34
CA PRO A 440 87.30 -35.70 30.34
C PRO A 440 87.42 -36.33 31.73
N GLU A 441 86.48 -37.21 32.09
CA GLU A 441 86.63 -38.11 33.25
C GLU A 441 87.52 -39.32 32.86
N ALA A 442 88.63 -39.50 33.59
CA ALA A 442 89.52 -40.65 33.41
C ALA A 442 88.93 -41.92 34.07
N PRO A 443 88.87 -43.08 33.39
CA PRO A 443 88.59 -44.35 34.07
C PRO A 443 89.79 -44.80 34.90
N THR A 444 89.57 -45.13 36.18
CA THR A 444 90.55 -45.73 37.08
C THR A 444 90.78 -47.20 36.75
N VAL A 445 91.99 -47.57 36.30
CA VAL A 445 92.42 -48.98 36.23
C VAL A 445 93.83 -49.11 36.84
N THR A 446 93.94 -49.96 37.86
CA THR A 446 95.20 -50.37 38.51
C THR A 446 95.94 -51.38 37.64
N ALA A 447 97.22 -51.11 37.35
CA ALA A 447 98.11 -52.02 36.63
C ALA A 447 98.46 -53.25 37.50
N THR A 448 98.39 -54.45 36.93
CA THR A 448 99.04 -55.64 37.49
C THR A 448 99.97 -56.24 36.44
N GLU A 449 101.23 -56.42 36.81
CA GLU A 449 102.28 -57.04 35.99
C GLU A 449 102.05 -58.55 35.82
N VAL A 450 102.49 -59.06 34.67
CA VAL A 450 102.43 -60.47 34.27
C VAL A 450 103.57 -61.26 34.95
N VAL A 451 103.25 -62.38 35.59
CA VAL A 451 104.19 -63.46 35.93
C VAL A 451 103.81 -64.71 35.14
N VAL A 452 104.79 -65.34 34.49
CA VAL A 452 104.66 -66.56 33.68
C VAL A 452 105.12 -67.78 34.48
N GLU A 453 104.48 -68.93 34.20
CA GLU A 453 104.80 -70.36 34.45
C GLU A 453 103.72 -71.08 35.29
N ALA A 454 103.20 -72.28 35.00
CA ALA A 454 103.36 -73.29 33.94
C ALA A 454 102.07 -74.17 33.88
N SER A 455 101.88 -74.94 32.80
CA SER A 455 100.79 -75.97 32.67
C SER A 455 101.16 -77.28 33.41
N PRO A 456 100.21 -78.15 33.88
CA PRO A 456 99.43 -79.06 33.00
C PRO A 456 97.96 -79.41 33.40
N LYS A 457 97.22 -79.98 32.43
CA LYS A 457 95.87 -80.64 32.36
C LYS A 457 95.57 -81.70 33.46
N PRO A 458 94.38 -82.38 33.50
CA PRO A 458 92.95 -81.97 33.34
C PRO A 458 92.03 -82.60 34.44
N SER A 459 90.71 -82.35 34.36
CA SER A 459 89.56 -83.22 34.75
C SER A 459 88.58 -82.71 35.82
N ALA A 460 87.31 -82.71 35.37
CA ALA A 460 86.10 -83.26 35.99
C ALA A 460 85.37 -82.53 37.15
N ASP A 461 84.16 -82.11 36.76
CA ASP A 461 82.86 -82.43 37.36
C ASP A 461 82.21 -81.54 38.45
N LYS A 462 80.94 -81.21 38.13
CA LYS A 462 79.75 -80.98 38.96
C LYS A 462 79.78 -79.91 40.07
N LEU A 463 78.83 -78.95 39.99
CA LEU A 463 77.47 -79.18 40.48
C LEU A 463 76.50 -78.08 40.02
N GLU A 464 75.31 -78.52 39.63
CA GLU A 464 74.12 -77.73 39.28
C GLU A 464 73.65 -76.82 40.41
N THR A 465 73.00 -75.70 40.08
CA THR A 465 71.59 -75.50 40.50
C THR A 465 70.86 -74.50 39.63
N LYS A 466 69.84 -75.00 38.93
CA LYS A 466 68.69 -74.24 38.39
C LYS A 466 67.78 -73.76 39.51
N LYS A 467 67.17 -72.59 39.32
CA LYS A 467 65.74 -72.24 39.55
C LYS A 467 65.63 -70.72 39.40
N GLY A 468 64.65 -70.13 38.75
CA GLY A 468 63.38 -70.62 38.24
C GLY A 468 62.52 -69.36 38.07
N GLU A 469 61.80 -69.29 36.96
CA GLU A 469 60.82 -68.26 36.62
C GLU A 469 59.77 -68.09 37.71
N THR A 470 59.24 -66.88 37.87
CA THR A 470 57.81 -66.70 38.13
C THR A 470 57.34 -65.35 37.59
N GLU A 471 56.43 -65.44 36.62
CA GLU A 471 55.46 -64.41 36.26
C GLU A 471 54.63 -64.01 37.48
N LYS A 472 54.22 -62.74 37.54
CA LYS A 472 52.97 -62.37 38.23
C LYS A 472 52.32 -61.15 37.56
N LYS A 473 51.15 -61.43 37.00
CA LYS A 473 50.04 -60.49 36.77
C LYS A 473 49.67 -59.79 38.07
N GLU A 474 49.38 -58.49 37.96
CA GLU A 474 48.10 -57.90 38.38
C GLU A 474 47.75 -56.73 37.45
#